data_AF-A0A3F2RP61-F1
#
_entry.id   AF-A0A3F2RP61-F1
#
_cell.length_a   1.000
_cell.length_b   1.000
_cell.length_c   1.000
_cell.angle_alpha   90.00
_cell.angle_beta   90.00
_cell.angle_gamma   90.00
#
_symmetry.space_group_name_H-M   'P 1'
#
loop_
_entity.id
_entity.type
_entity.pdbx_description
1 polymer ?
#
loop_
_entity_poly.entity_id
_entity_poly.type
_entity_poly.pdbx_seq_one_letter_code
_entity_poly.pdbx_strand_id
1 'polypeptide(L)'
;MKSSDAAPTAAMRVLCSRPLFRHIVSFMDGLPLPIFRFARANRYRPRLEGRYPSSRGLLPQLAVICDDLAILKALWKLVSTQDVNYRNLETEFFGVVRCAVRFNRLQALQWLEEHQVLTDYTFEIDLMDIAVGHTDGVKVMEWVLKHHPEVPLQVSGWALRLAAYNGELVKMRWLHDHNFRGFSYSTADDAACAGHVKVLEFLLEHRREGCSSRALDLAAAHGHVAVVRYLFEFANGRLDRHRFTGRASFAMTKAALCGHAEVVAYLGQQRCTPLNSTLLDVVTTGEIQVLRALCRTTRY
;
A
#
# COMPACT_ATOMS: atom_id res chain seq x y z
N MET A 1 -55.29 -36.59 -39.84
CA MET A 1 -54.90 -35.36 -39.09
C MET A 1 -53.42 -35.48 -38.76
N LYS A 2 -52.57 -34.69 -39.42
CA LYS A 2 -51.13 -34.62 -39.10
C LYS A 2 -51.01 -33.89 -37.76
N SER A 3 -50.64 -34.58 -36.69
CA SER A 3 -50.26 -33.96 -35.43
C SER A 3 -49.05 -33.08 -35.69
N SER A 4 -49.21 -31.77 -35.52
CA SER A 4 -48.08 -30.86 -35.53
C SER A 4 -47.19 -31.22 -34.34
N ASP A 5 -46.03 -31.82 -34.61
CA ASP A 5 -44.88 -31.84 -33.71
C ASP A 5 -44.43 -30.39 -33.51
N ALA A 6 -45.18 -29.66 -32.68
CA ALA A 6 -44.76 -28.37 -32.19
C ALA A 6 -43.51 -28.62 -31.35
N ALA A 7 -42.37 -28.10 -31.82
CA ALA A 7 -41.10 -28.21 -31.11
C ALA A 7 -41.33 -27.87 -29.63
N PRO A 8 -40.86 -28.71 -28.68
CA PRO A 8 -41.16 -28.52 -27.27
C PRO A 8 -40.72 -27.11 -26.87
N THR A 9 -41.63 -26.38 -26.23
CA THR A 9 -41.38 -25.02 -25.76
C THR A 9 -40.08 -25.00 -24.93
N ALA A 10 -39.35 -23.88 -24.96
CA ALA A 10 -38.08 -23.76 -24.24
C ALA A 10 -38.20 -24.17 -22.76
N ALA A 11 -39.34 -23.88 -22.14
CA ALA A 11 -39.68 -24.32 -20.78
C ALA A 11 -39.75 -25.85 -20.62
N MET A 12 -40.39 -26.56 -21.56
CA MET A 12 -40.45 -28.03 -21.53
C MET A 12 -39.07 -28.66 -21.74
N ARG A 13 -38.23 -28.08 -22.62
CA ARG A 13 -36.85 -28.56 -22.82
C ARG A 13 -36.01 -28.46 -21.55
N VAL A 14 -36.23 -27.40 -20.76
CA VAL A 14 -35.57 -27.18 -19.48
C VAL A 14 -36.05 -28.16 -18.41
N LEU A 15 -37.36 -28.36 -18.28
CA LEU A 15 -37.96 -29.26 -17.28
C LEU A 15 -37.63 -30.74 -17.54
N CYS A 16 -37.52 -31.15 -18.81
CA CYS A 16 -37.21 -32.53 -19.18
C CYS A 16 -35.70 -32.84 -19.23
N SER A 17 -34.84 -31.82 -19.21
CA SER A 17 -33.39 -31.98 -19.22
C SER A 17 -32.84 -31.91 -17.79
N ARG A 18 -32.44 -33.06 -17.23
CA ARG A 18 -31.88 -33.15 -15.88
C ARG A 18 -30.72 -32.17 -15.61
N PRO A 19 -29.79 -31.91 -16.57
CA PRO A 19 -28.78 -30.86 -16.43
C PRO A 19 -29.35 -29.44 -16.37
N LEU A 20 -30.28 -29.09 -17.27
CA LEU A 20 -30.89 -27.75 -17.30
C LEU A 20 -31.76 -27.50 -16.07
N PHE A 21 -32.54 -28.49 -15.67
CA PHE A 21 -33.33 -28.44 -14.45
C PHE A 21 -32.44 -28.21 -13.24
N ARG A 22 -31.34 -28.97 -13.10
CA ARG A 22 -30.35 -28.76 -12.03
C ARG A 22 -29.77 -27.34 -12.02
N HIS A 23 -29.48 -26.77 -13.20
CA HIS A 23 -29.02 -25.38 -13.29
C HIS A 23 -30.05 -24.39 -12.77
N ILE A 24 -31.34 -24.58 -13.08
CA ILE A 24 -32.42 -23.69 -12.61
C ILE A 24 -32.69 -23.83 -11.12
N VAL A 25 -32.84 -25.05 -10.58
CA VAL A 25 -33.05 -25.19 -9.12
C VAL A 25 -31.83 -24.77 -8.31
N SER A 26 -30.64 -24.72 -8.93
CA SER A 26 -29.44 -24.17 -8.30
C SER A 26 -29.32 -22.64 -8.38
N PHE A 27 -30.20 -21.98 -9.15
CA PHE A 27 -30.29 -20.53 -9.27
C PHE A 27 -31.10 -19.98 -8.10
N MET A 28 -30.46 -19.89 -6.95
CA MET A 28 -31.04 -19.30 -5.75
C MET A 28 -30.76 -17.79 -5.73
N ASP A 29 -31.78 -16.99 -5.42
CA ASP A 29 -31.71 -15.53 -5.29
C ASP A 29 -31.22 -14.77 -6.55
N GLY A 30 -31.35 -15.37 -7.73
CA GLY A 30 -30.92 -14.73 -8.99
C GLY A 30 -29.44 -14.93 -9.34
N LEU A 31 -28.71 -15.78 -8.59
CA LEU A 31 -27.28 -16.04 -8.79
C LEU A 31 -27.02 -17.46 -9.31
N PRO A 32 -26.16 -17.64 -10.32
CA PRO A 32 -25.62 -18.95 -10.70
C PRO A 32 -24.93 -19.64 -9.52
N LEU A 33 -25.06 -20.98 -9.42
CA LEU A 33 -24.53 -21.78 -8.31
C LEU A 33 -23.06 -21.49 -7.93
N PRO A 34 -22.11 -21.30 -8.86
CA PRO A 34 -20.73 -20.95 -8.50
C PRO A 34 -20.65 -19.61 -7.75
N ILE A 35 -21.40 -18.60 -8.20
CA ILE A 35 -21.45 -17.27 -7.60
C ILE A 35 -22.16 -17.34 -6.25
N PHE A 36 -23.25 -18.10 -6.13
CA PHE A 36 -23.95 -18.30 -4.86
C PHE A 36 -23.06 -18.97 -3.80
N ARG A 37 -22.32 -20.03 -4.18
CA ARG A 37 -21.36 -20.69 -3.28
C ARG A 37 -20.26 -19.74 -2.85
N PHE A 38 -19.72 -18.96 -3.79
CA PHE A 38 -18.72 -17.94 -3.50
C PHE A 38 -19.23 -16.87 -2.54
N ALA A 39 -20.43 -16.34 -2.78
CA ALA A 39 -21.09 -15.35 -1.93
C ALA A 39 -21.29 -15.88 -0.51
N ARG A 40 -21.80 -17.10 -0.37
CA ARG A 40 -22.00 -17.74 0.93
C ARG A 40 -20.69 -17.97 1.68
N ALA A 41 -19.64 -18.38 0.99
CA ALA A 41 -18.32 -18.61 1.59
C ALA A 41 -17.67 -17.31 2.11
N ASN A 42 -17.96 -16.16 1.48
CA ASN A 42 -17.33 -14.88 1.78
C ASN A 42 -18.24 -13.89 2.52
N ARG A 43 -19.46 -14.29 2.90
CA ARG A 43 -20.51 -13.42 3.47
C ARG A 43 -20.09 -12.66 4.73
N TYR A 44 -19.17 -13.23 5.51
CA TYR A 44 -18.75 -12.68 6.81
C TYR A 44 -17.34 -12.10 6.81
N ARG A 45 -16.73 -11.82 5.64
CA ARG A 45 -15.42 -11.17 5.63
C ARG A 45 -15.52 -9.79 6.29
N PRO A 46 -14.67 -9.48 7.29
CA PRO A 46 -14.67 -8.18 7.93
C PRO A 46 -14.30 -7.09 6.92
N ARG A 47 -14.93 -5.92 7.06
CA ARG A 47 -14.60 -4.78 6.20
C ARG A 47 -13.20 -4.28 6.54
N LEU A 48 -12.31 -4.30 5.56
CA LEU A 48 -10.99 -3.66 5.64
C LEU A 48 -11.19 -2.15 5.67
N GLU A 49 -10.71 -1.51 6.73
CA GLU A 49 -10.75 -0.05 6.97
C GLU A 49 -12.17 0.55 6.87
N GLY A 50 -13.20 -0.26 7.09
CA GLY A 50 -14.60 0.17 6.94
C GLY A 50 -15.04 0.48 5.50
N ARG A 51 -14.14 0.35 4.50
CA ARG A 51 -14.42 0.70 3.09
C ARG A 51 -14.62 -0.51 2.18
N TYR A 52 -13.83 -1.57 2.34
CA TYR A 52 -13.85 -2.72 1.42
C TYR A 52 -14.26 -4.02 2.11
N PRO A 53 -15.10 -4.86 1.50
CA PRO A 53 -15.91 -4.56 0.32
C PRO A 53 -17.09 -3.63 0.67
N SER A 54 -17.49 -2.78 -0.28
CA SER A 54 -18.70 -1.95 -0.13
C SER A 54 -19.96 -2.78 -0.34
N SER A 55 -21.11 -2.31 0.16
CA SER A 55 -22.40 -2.97 -0.05
C SER A 55 -22.79 -3.03 -1.53
N ARG A 56 -22.56 -1.93 -2.25
CA ARG A 56 -22.68 -1.87 -3.71
C ARG A 56 -21.43 -2.46 -4.36
N GLY A 57 -21.59 -3.39 -5.28
CA GLY A 57 -20.51 -4.13 -5.93
C GLY A 57 -19.75 -5.09 -5.01
N LEU A 58 -20.42 -5.59 -3.98
CA LEU A 58 -19.88 -6.52 -3.00
C LEU A 58 -19.22 -7.75 -3.64
N LEU A 59 -19.90 -8.46 -4.54
CA LEU A 59 -19.42 -9.74 -5.09
C LEU A 59 -18.24 -9.54 -6.05
N PRO A 60 -18.26 -8.59 -7.01
CA PRO A 60 -17.08 -8.30 -7.83
C PRO A 60 -15.87 -7.84 -7.01
N GLN A 61 -16.07 -7.00 -5.99
CA GLN A 61 -14.97 -6.58 -5.10
C GLN A 61 -14.41 -7.75 -4.29
N LEU A 62 -15.26 -8.64 -3.77
CA LEU A 62 -14.81 -9.86 -3.11
C LEU A 62 -14.03 -10.77 -4.05
N ALA A 63 -14.46 -10.91 -5.31
CA ALA A 63 -13.73 -11.68 -6.31
C ALA A 63 -12.31 -11.13 -6.51
N VAL A 64 -12.18 -9.81 -6.62
CA VAL A 64 -10.88 -9.13 -6.69
C VAL A 64 -10.03 -9.32 -5.43
N ILE A 65 -10.61 -9.17 -4.24
CA ILE A 65 -9.92 -9.36 -2.96
C ILE A 65 -9.37 -10.80 -2.86
N CYS A 66 -10.19 -11.77 -3.25
CA CYS A 66 -9.85 -13.20 -3.24
C CYS A 66 -8.95 -13.64 -4.41
N ASP A 67 -8.62 -12.75 -5.35
CA ASP A 67 -7.91 -13.09 -6.60
C ASP A 67 -8.63 -14.10 -7.50
N ASP A 68 -9.96 -14.16 -7.43
CA ASP A 68 -10.77 -15.10 -8.19
C ASP A 68 -11.28 -14.46 -9.49
N LEU A 69 -10.40 -14.43 -10.49
CA LEU A 69 -10.72 -13.91 -11.82
C LEU A 69 -11.85 -14.70 -12.51
N ALA A 70 -12.02 -15.98 -12.18
CA ALA A 70 -13.09 -16.80 -12.76
C ALA A 70 -14.46 -16.37 -12.26
N ILE A 71 -14.59 -16.09 -10.96
CA ILE A 71 -15.82 -15.53 -10.39
C ILE A 71 -16.06 -14.11 -10.91
N LEU A 72 -15.03 -13.27 -11.04
CA LEU A 72 -15.17 -11.93 -11.61
C LEU A 72 -15.74 -11.98 -13.04
N LYS A 73 -15.21 -12.87 -13.88
CA LYS A 73 -15.72 -13.15 -15.24
C LYS A 73 -17.16 -13.64 -15.23
N ALA A 74 -17.49 -14.56 -14.33
CA ALA A 74 -18.84 -15.10 -14.21
C ALA A 74 -19.86 -14.02 -13.80
N LEU A 75 -19.48 -13.13 -12.88
CA LEU A 75 -20.28 -11.99 -12.45
C LEU A 75 -20.53 -11.01 -13.58
N TRP A 76 -19.52 -10.69 -14.38
CA TRP A 76 -19.71 -9.80 -15.54
C TRP A 76 -20.63 -10.41 -16.58
N LYS A 77 -20.44 -11.70 -16.90
CA LYS A 77 -21.33 -12.40 -17.83
C LYS A 77 -22.78 -12.36 -17.33
N LEU A 78 -23.00 -12.52 -16.03
CA LEU A 78 -24.32 -12.40 -15.42
C LEU A 78 -24.90 -10.99 -15.65
N VAL A 79 -24.17 -9.94 -15.30
CA VAL A 79 -24.64 -8.55 -15.45
C VAL A 79 -24.88 -8.17 -16.91
N SER A 80 -24.00 -8.59 -17.83
CA SER A 80 -24.11 -8.30 -19.26
C SER A 80 -25.29 -9.00 -19.96
N THR A 81 -25.83 -10.06 -19.36
CA THR A 81 -26.95 -10.84 -19.92
C THR A 81 -28.27 -10.59 -19.20
N GLN A 82 -28.26 -9.80 -18.13
CA GLN A 82 -29.46 -9.46 -17.38
C GLN A 82 -30.27 -8.37 -18.05
N ASP A 83 -31.59 -8.48 -17.90
CA ASP A 83 -32.55 -7.49 -18.36
C ASP A 83 -32.38 -6.18 -17.56
N VAL A 84 -32.62 -5.03 -18.19
CA VAL A 84 -32.32 -3.69 -17.64
C VAL A 84 -33.07 -3.43 -16.31
N ASN A 85 -34.15 -4.17 -16.08
CA ASN A 85 -35.00 -4.08 -14.89
C ASN A 85 -34.54 -4.95 -13.71
N TYR A 86 -33.60 -5.88 -13.91
CA TYR A 86 -33.03 -6.66 -12.82
C TYR A 86 -31.89 -5.88 -12.16
N ARG A 87 -32.12 -5.38 -10.93
CA ARG A 87 -31.09 -4.67 -10.14
C ARG A 87 -30.71 -5.47 -8.91
N ASN A 88 -29.50 -6.00 -8.91
CA ASN A 88 -28.86 -6.53 -7.70
C ASN A 88 -27.60 -5.70 -7.40
N LEU A 89 -27.66 -4.90 -6.33
CA LEU A 89 -26.58 -4.01 -5.90
C LEU A 89 -25.28 -4.77 -5.63
N GLU A 90 -25.34 -6.04 -5.22
CA GLU A 90 -24.16 -6.83 -4.88
C GLU A 90 -23.38 -7.29 -6.12
N THR A 91 -24.03 -7.42 -7.28
CA THR A 91 -23.40 -7.86 -8.54
C THR A 91 -22.90 -6.71 -9.41
N GLU A 92 -23.24 -5.47 -9.08
CA GLU A 92 -22.81 -4.30 -9.85
C GLU A 92 -21.28 -4.13 -9.86
N PHE A 93 -20.69 -3.67 -10.97
CA PHE A 93 -19.25 -3.45 -11.08
C PHE A 93 -18.78 -2.11 -10.47
N PHE A 94 -19.51 -1.62 -9.48
CA PHE A 94 -19.19 -0.40 -8.76
C PHE A 94 -17.94 -0.57 -7.87
N GLY A 95 -16.99 0.36 -7.96
CA GLY A 95 -15.77 0.39 -7.12
C GLY A 95 -14.78 -0.75 -7.38
N VAL A 96 -14.99 -1.57 -8.41
CA VAL A 96 -14.17 -2.75 -8.71
C VAL A 96 -12.77 -2.37 -9.14
N VAL A 97 -12.62 -1.31 -9.96
CA VAL A 97 -11.31 -0.81 -10.41
C VAL A 97 -10.50 -0.30 -9.23
N ARG A 98 -11.09 0.58 -8.42
CA ARG A 98 -10.46 1.07 -7.17
C ARG A 98 -10.05 -0.08 -6.25
N CYS A 99 -10.89 -1.11 -6.12
CA CYS A 99 -10.57 -2.32 -5.37
C CYS A 99 -9.39 -3.08 -6.00
N ALA A 100 -9.39 -3.28 -7.31
CA ALA A 100 -8.33 -3.99 -8.03
C ALA A 100 -6.99 -3.25 -7.94
N VAL A 101 -6.97 -1.92 -7.97
CA VAL A 101 -5.78 -1.11 -7.68
C VAL A 101 -5.33 -1.34 -6.23
N ARG A 102 -6.22 -1.19 -5.25
CA ARG A 102 -5.91 -1.32 -3.81
C ARG A 102 -5.28 -2.68 -3.43
N PHE A 103 -5.72 -3.76 -4.08
CA PHE A 103 -5.25 -5.13 -3.81
C PHE A 103 -4.22 -5.63 -4.84
N ASN A 104 -3.61 -4.74 -5.62
CA ASN A 104 -2.55 -5.06 -6.57
C ASN A 104 -2.95 -6.13 -7.63
N ARG A 105 -4.19 -6.08 -8.12
CA ARG A 105 -4.75 -7.08 -9.05
C ARG A 105 -4.64 -6.63 -10.51
N LEU A 106 -3.41 -6.60 -11.03
CA LEU A 106 -3.15 -6.18 -12.42
C LEU A 106 -3.91 -7.00 -13.46
N GLN A 107 -4.00 -8.32 -13.28
CA GLN A 107 -4.73 -9.19 -14.22
C GLN A 107 -6.23 -8.87 -14.25
N ALA A 108 -6.82 -8.53 -13.10
CA ALA A 108 -8.21 -8.09 -13.04
C ALA A 108 -8.39 -6.75 -13.77
N LEU A 109 -7.47 -5.79 -13.59
CA LEU A 109 -7.49 -4.50 -14.28
C LEU A 109 -7.41 -4.65 -15.80
N GLN A 110 -6.46 -5.45 -16.30
CA GLN A 110 -6.30 -5.75 -17.73
C GLN A 110 -7.57 -6.41 -18.30
N TRP A 111 -8.14 -7.36 -17.55
CA TRP A 111 -9.36 -8.03 -17.98
C TRP A 111 -10.57 -7.07 -18.04
N LEU A 112 -10.70 -6.14 -17.07
CA LEU A 112 -11.75 -5.11 -17.06
C LEU A 112 -11.62 -4.15 -18.25
N GLU A 113 -10.40 -3.80 -18.64
CA GLU A 113 -10.08 -2.99 -19.84
C GLU A 113 -10.53 -3.69 -21.12
N GLU A 114 -10.17 -4.97 -21.29
CA GLU A 114 -10.52 -5.77 -22.48
C GLU A 114 -12.04 -5.91 -22.70
N HIS A 115 -12.83 -5.91 -21.64
CA HIS A 115 -14.27 -6.22 -21.68
C HIS A 115 -15.16 -4.97 -21.63
N GLN A 116 -14.59 -3.78 -21.89
CA GLN A 116 -15.29 -2.50 -21.93
C GLN A 116 -16.06 -2.16 -20.64
N VAL A 117 -15.68 -2.74 -19.50
CA VAL A 117 -16.29 -2.42 -18.19
C VAL A 117 -15.98 -0.97 -17.78
N LEU A 118 -14.90 -0.42 -18.33
CA LEU A 118 -14.37 0.90 -18.01
C LEU A 118 -15.03 2.04 -18.81
N THR A 119 -15.95 1.78 -19.74
CA THR A 119 -16.49 2.82 -20.63
C THR A 119 -17.14 3.98 -19.88
N ASP A 120 -17.85 3.66 -18.79
CA ASP A 120 -18.53 4.65 -17.95
C ASP A 120 -17.77 4.90 -16.63
N TYR A 121 -16.54 4.41 -16.51
CA TYR A 121 -15.76 4.54 -15.28
C TYR A 121 -15.11 5.92 -15.22
N THR A 122 -15.54 6.72 -14.24
CA THR A 122 -14.84 7.95 -13.86
C THR A 122 -13.70 7.59 -12.91
N PHE A 123 -12.48 7.66 -13.40
CA PHE A 123 -11.28 7.45 -12.59
C PHE A 123 -11.18 8.51 -11.50
N GLU A 124 -10.99 8.04 -10.26
CA GLU A 124 -10.87 8.93 -9.12
C GLU A 124 -9.50 9.60 -9.09
N ILE A 125 -9.47 10.87 -8.70
CA ILE A 125 -8.24 11.67 -8.60
C ILE A 125 -7.21 11.08 -7.62
N ASP A 126 -7.65 10.33 -6.62
CA ASP A 126 -6.81 9.72 -5.59
C ASP A 126 -6.41 8.27 -5.93
N LEU A 127 -6.72 7.77 -7.12
CA LEU A 127 -6.41 6.40 -7.52
C LEU A 127 -4.89 6.15 -7.56
N MET A 128 -4.10 7.16 -7.94
CA MET A 128 -2.63 7.08 -7.88
C MET A 128 -2.12 7.00 -6.45
N ASP A 129 -2.71 7.73 -5.50
CA ASP A 129 -2.34 7.66 -4.07
C ASP A 129 -2.55 6.25 -3.52
N ILE A 130 -3.66 5.60 -3.91
CA ILE A 130 -3.94 4.22 -3.50
C ILE A 130 -2.91 3.27 -4.08
N ALA A 131 -2.58 3.42 -5.36
CA ALA A 131 -1.58 2.59 -6.04
C ALA A 131 -0.23 2.73 -5.32
N VAL A 132 0.22 3.97 -5.08
CA VAL A 132 1.47 4.26 -4.38
C VAL A 132 1.47 3.66 -2.98
N GLY A 133 0.39 3.80 -2.22
CA GLY A 133 0.35 3.32 -0.82
C GLY A 133 0.22 1.82 -0.63
N HIS A 134 -0.34 1.08 -1.59
CA HIS A 134 -0.84 -0.29 -1.32
C HIS A 134 -0.52 -1.35 -2.38
N THR A 135 0.04 -0.98 -3.53
CA THR A 135 0.42 -1.97 -4.56
C THR A 135 1.85 -2.44 -4.38
N ASP A 136 2.26 -3.55 -5.00
CA ASP A 136 3.68 -3.91 -5.05
C ASP A 136 4.27 -3.47 -6.39
N GLY A 137 5.40 -2.77 -6.33
CA GLY A 137 6.08 -2.25 -7.51
C GLY A 137 5.32 -1.13 -8.20
N VAL A 138 5.52 -1.00 -9.52
CA VAL A 138 5.03 0.16 -10.32
C VAL A 138 4.04 -0.21 -11.41
N LYS A 139 3.79 -1.50 -11.67
CA LYS A 139 2.96 -1.92 -12.82
C LYS A 139 1.52 -1.40 -12.75
N VAL A 140 0.93 -1.39 -11.56
CA VAL A 140 -0.41 -0.82 -11.36
C VAL A 140 -0.37 0.71 -11.48
N MET A 141 0.71 1.36 -11.02
CA MET A 141 0.89 2.81 -11.18
C MET A 141 1.02 3.20 -12.65
N GLU A 142 1.78 2.44 -13.44
CA GLU A 142 1.88 2.59 -14.90
C GLU A 142 0.52 2.40 -15.58
N TRP A 143 -0.24 1.38 -15.15
CA TRP A 143 -1.59 1.16 -15.66
C TRP A 143 -2.53 2.35 -15.34
N VAL A 144 -2.48 2.89 -14.12
CA VAL A 144 -3.27 4.07 -13.73
C VAL A 144 -2.87 5.30 -14.55
N LEU A 145 -1.57 5.56 -14.71
CA LEU A 145 -1.07 6.71 -15.48
C LEU A 145 -1.45 6.61 -16.97
N LYS A 146 -1.38 5.42 -17.57
CA LYS A 146 -1.78 5.16 -18.96
C LYS A 146 -3.25 5.53 -19.20
N HIS A 147 -4.14 5.17 -18.28
CA HIS A 147 -5.59 5.33 -18.45
C HIS A 147 -6.14 6.63 -17.89
N HIS A 148 -5.36 7.32 -17.07
CA HIS A 148 -5.73 8.60 -16.51
C HIS A 148 -4.55 9.59 -16.61
N PRO A 149 -4.16 10.02 -17.82
CA PRO A 149 -3.04 10.93 -18.01
C PRO A 149 -3.30 12.30 -17.40
N GLU A 150 -4.57 12.66 -17.17
CA GLU A 150 -4.98 13.89 -16.50
C GLU A 150 -5.03 13.78 -14.96
N VAL A 151 -4.59 12.65 -14.34
CA VAL A 151 -4.38 12.66 -12.87
C VAL A 151 -3.41 13.81 -12.60
N PRO A 152 -3.69 14.67 -11.60
CA PRO A 152 -2.70 15.64 -11.15
C PRO A 152 -1.35 14.94 -10.93
N LEU A 153 -0.26 15.50 -11.46
CA LEU A 153 1.11 15.04 -11.17
C LEU A 153 1.51 15.37 -9.72
N GLN A 154 0.62 15.09 -8.78
CA GLN A 154 0.71 15.36 -7.36
C GLN A 154 0.13 14.15 -6.64
N VAL A 155 0.98 13.47 -5.88
CA VAL A 155 0.59 12.41 -4.96
C VAL A 155 0.50 13.02 -3.57
N SER A 156 -0.45 12.58 -2.74
CA SER A 156 -0.54 13.10 -1.37
C SER A 156 0.74 12.81 -0.58
N GLY A 157 1.09 13.74 0.31
CA GLY A 157 2.21 13.54 1.21
C GLY A 157 2.07 12.26 2.05
N TRP A 158 0.84 11.83 2.35
CA TRP A 158 0.57 10.57 3.06
C TRP A 158 1.01 9.35 2.25
N ALA A 159 0.60 9.24 0.98
CA ALA A 159 0.96 8.09 0.14
C ALA A 159 2.47 7.99 -0.08
N LEU A 160 3.15 9.13 -0.31
CA LEU A 160 4.61 9.18 -0.42
C LEU A 160 5.32 8.78 0.89
N ARG A 161 4.83 9.27 2.03
CA ARG A 161 5.36 8.92 3.35
C ARG A 161 5.20 7.43 3.64
N LEU A 162 4.05 6.85 3.31
CA LEU A 162 3.81 5.41 3.47
C LEU A 162 4.76 4.58 2.60
N ALA A 163 4.92 4.94 1.33
CA ALA A 163 5.85 4.25 0.43
C ALA A 163 7.32 4.39 0.89
N ALA A 164 7.69 5.54 1.47
CA ALA A 164 9.02 5.76 2.06
C ALA A 164 9.23 4.91 3.32
N TYR A 165 8.23 4.88 4.19
CA TYR A 165 8.20 4.08 5.41
C TYR A 165 8.24 2.57 5.14
N ASN A 166 7.69 2.13 4.00
CA ASN A 166 7.74 0.72 3.57
C ASN A 166 9.01 0.37 2.77
N GLY A 167 9.88 1.35 2.48
CA GLY A 167 11.15 1.10 1.81
C GLY A 167 11.05 0.91 0.29
N GLU A 168 9.98 1.42 -0.33
CA GLU A 168 9.63 1.16 -1.73
C GLU A 168 10.42 2.04 -2.71
N LEU A 169 11.73 1.78 -2.79
CA LEU A 169 12.66 2.54 -3.61
C LEU A 169 12.26 2.60 -5.10
N VAL A 170 11.73 1.50 -5.63
CA VAL A 170 11.31 1.44 -7.05
C VAL A 170 10.19 2.43 -7.33
N LYS A 171 9.20 2.53 -6.43
CA LYS A 171 8.12 3.52 -6.56
C LYS A 171 8.65 4.94 -6.42
N MET A 172 9.56 5.17 -5.47
CA MET A 172 10.17 6.50 -5.28
C MET A 172 10.92 7.00 -6.51
N ARG A 173 11.72 6.13 -7.14
CA ARG A 173 12.40 6.45 -8.41
C ARG A 173 11.40 6.72 -9.51
N TRP A 174 10.41 5.85 -9.68
CA TRP A 174 9.39 6.00 -10.71
C TRP A 174 8.62 7.31 -10.57
N LEU A 175 8.19 7.67 -9.35
CA LEU A 175 7.48 8.93 -9.09
C LEU A 175 8.35 10.14 -9.39
N HIS A 176 9.64 10.08 -9.04
CA HIS A 176 10.60 11.12 -9.37
C HIS A 176 10.79 11.28 -10.88
N ASP A 177 11.03 10.18 -11.59
CA ASP A 177 11.30 10.16 -13.04
C ASP A 177 10.10 10.68 -13.85
N HIS A 178 8.88 10.47 -13.34
CA HIS A 178 7.63 10.99 -13.92
C HIS A 178 7.23 12.38 -13.41
N ASN A 179 8.14 13.08 -12.71
CA ASN A 179 7.94 14.45 -12.20
C ASN A 179 6.76 14.63 -11.24
N PHE A 180 6.38 13.59 -10.49
CA PHE A 180 5.35 13.74 -9.46
C PHE A 180 5.80 14.66 -8.33
N ARG A 181 4.88 15.54 -7.92
CA ARG A 181 5.01 16.45 -6.78
C ARG A 181 4.44 15.81 -5.51
N GLY A 182 4.71 16.44 -4.37
CA GLY A 182 4.20 16.01 -3.05
C GLY A 182 5.28 15.52 -2.09
N PHE A 183 6.52 15.34 -2.58
CA PHE A 183 7.67 15.04 -1.73
C PHE A 183 7.87 16.15 -0.68
N SER A 184 8.25 15.75 0.52
CA SER A 184 8.52 16.66 1.63
C SER A 184 9.67 16.12 2.49
N TYR A 185 10.21 16.94 3.38
CA TYR A 185 11.20 16.48 4.36
C TYR A 185 10.66 15.33 5.23
N SER A 186 9.34 15.30 5.49
CA SER A 186 8.68 14.21 6.22
C SER A 186 8.78 12.86 5.51
N THR A 187 8.91 12.84 4.19
CA THR A 187 9.11 11.61 3.41
C THR A 187 10.47 11.00 3.71
N ALA A 188 11.52 11.82 3.79
CA ALA A 188 12.86 11.38 4.17
C ALA A 188 12.93 11.00 5.66
N ASP A 189 12.26 11.75 6.53
CA ASP A 189 12.17 11.44 7.96
C ASP A 189 11.52 10.08 8.21
N ASP A 190 10.45 9.73 7.49
CA ASP A 190 9.77 8.43 7.63
C ASP A 190 10.62 7.28 7.08
N ALA A 191 11.35 7.48 5.98
CA ALA A 191 12.35 6.51 5.50
C ALA A 191 13.46 6.27 6.53
N ALA A 192 13.92 7.34 7.21
CA ALA A 192 14.93 7.26 8.26
C ALA A 192 14.39 6.54 9.50
N CYS A 193 13.15 6.83 9.89
CA CYS A 193 12.43 6.21 10.98
C CYS A 193 12.28 4.69 10.80
N ALA A 194 12.02 4.23 9.58
CA ALA A 194 11.88 2.81 9.23
C ALA A 194 13.21 2.11 8.85
N GLY A 195 14.32 2.84 8.83
CA GLY A 195 15.64 2.24 8.56
C GLY A 195 15.96 2.03 7.08
N HIS A 196 15.23 2.65 6.17
CA HIS A 196 15.37 2.45 4.72
C HIS A 196 16.43 3.35 4.10
N VAL A 197 17.71 3.02 4.35
CA VAL A 197 18.88 3.78 3.88
C VAL A 197 18.83 4.06 2.37
N LYS A 198 18.51 3.07 1.53
CA LYS A 198 18.50 3.26 0.06
C LYS A 198 17.44 4.26 -0.41
N VAL A 199 16.29 4.32 0.26
CA VAL A 199 15.25 5.32 -0.02
C VAL A 199 15.75 6.70 0.41
N LEU A 200 16.35 6.78 1.59
CA LEU A 200 16.90 8.01 2.11
C LEU A 200 18.05 8.57 1.25
N GLU A 201 18.97 7.71 0.81
CA GLU A 201 20.04 8.02 -0.14
C GLU A 201 19.46 8.67 -1.40
N PHE A 202 18.52 7.97 -2.04
CA PHE A 202 17.85 8.46 -3.23
C PHE A 202 17.20 9.83 -3.01
N LEU A 203 16.43 10.00 -1.93
CA LEU A 203 15.74 11.24 -1.63
C LEU A 203 16.73 12.40 -1.38
N LEU A 204 17.82 12.18 -0.64
CA LEU A 204 18.77 13.25 -0.30
C LEU A 204 19.71 13.63 -1.46
N GLU A 205 19.96 12.71 -2.38
CA GLU A 205 20.80 12.95 -3.56
C GLU A 205 20.03 13.59 -4.72
N HIS A 206 18.79 13.16 -4.96
CA HIS A 206 18.03 13.52 -6.17
C HIS A 206 16.95 14.57 -5.93
N ARG A 207 16.60 14.85 -4.67
CA ARG A 207 15.54 15.81 -4.30
C ARG A 207 16.11 16.95 -3.44
N ARG A 208 15.40 18.09 -3.43
CA ARG A 208 15.87 19.33 -2.78
C ARG A 208 15.24 19.59 -1.42
N GLU A 209 14.16 18.88 -1.10
CA GLU A 209 13.41 18.99 0.15
C GLU A 209 14.25 18.59 1.37
N GLY A 210 15.22 17.70 1.18
CA GLY A 210 16.12 17.22 2.24
C GLY A 210 15.39 16.41 3.30
N CYS A 211 15.97 16.37 4.51
CA CYS A 211 15.36 15.80 5.71
C CYS A 211 15.36 16.83 6.84
N SER A 212 14.50 16.65 7.83
CA SER A 212 14.51 17.50 9.02
C SER A 212 15.56 17.00 10.03
N SER A 213 15.75 17.73 11.14
CA SER A 213 16.57 17.25 12.24
C SER A 213 16.00 15.97 12.87
N ARG A 214 14.71 15.69 12.72
CA ARG A 214 14.04 14.52 13.27
C ARG A 214 14.50 13.22 12.62
N ALA A 215 14.96 13.23 11.36
CA ALA A 215 15.43 12.02 10.69
C ALA A 215 16.54 11.30 11.48
N LEU A 216 17.52 12.06 12.00
CA LEU A 216 18.62 11.50 12.78
C LEU A 216 18.11 10.98 14.13
N ASP A 217 17.25 11.75 14.80
CA ASP A 217 16.68 11.37 16.10
C ASP A 217 15.83 10.10 16.00
N LEU A 218 14.98 10.00 14.96
CA LEU A 218 14.13 8.83 14.71
C LEU A 218 14.96 7.61 14.35
N ALA A 219 15.92 7.75 13.45
CA ALA A 219 16.83 6.65 13.11
C ALA A 219 17.61 6.15 14.32
N ALA A 220 18.05 7.05 15.20
CA ALA A 220 18.76 6.69 16.42
C ALA A 220 17.83 6.03 17.46
N ALA A 221 16.61 6.55 17.63
CA ALA A 221 15.60 5.99 18.53
C ALA A 221 15.12 4.60 18.12
N HIS A 222 15.19 4.25 16.83
CA HIS A 222 14.84 2.94 16.29
C HIS A 222 16.07 2.04 16.02
N GLY A 223 17.27 2.51 16.35
CA GLY A 223 18.50 1.69 16.27
C GLY A 223 19.03 1.49 14.85
N HIS A 224 18.61 2.31 13.88
CA HIS A 224 19.01 2.19 12.48
C HIS A 224 20.41 2.78 12.25
N VAL A 225 21.45 2.06 12.68
CA VAL A 225 22.86 2.48 12.59
C VAL A 225 23.26 2.90 11.18
N ALA A 226 22.86 2.14 10.15
CA ALA A 226 23.20 2.45 8.76
C ALA A 226 22.60 3.81 8.30
N VAL A 227 21.37 4.13 8.73
CA VAL A 227 20.76 5.44 8.46
C VAL A 227 21.48 6.54 9.23
N VAL A 228 21.78 6.32 10.51
CA VAL A 228 22.53 7.28 11.34
C VAL A 228 23.88 7.60 10.73
N ARG A 229 24.61 6.57 10.27
CA ARG A 229 25.89 6.73 9.58
C ARG A 229 25.75 7.60 8.33
N TYR A 230 24.81 7.24 7.46
CA TYR A 230 24.56 7.98 6.23
C TYR A 230 24.19 9.45 6.48
N LEU A 231 23.24 9.71 7.38
CA LEU A 231 22.82 11.08 7.72
C LEU A 231 23.96 11.90 8.32
N PHE A 232 24.80 11.29 9.15
CA PHE A 232 25.94 11.96 9.78
C PHE A 232 27.03 12.29 8.76
N GLU A 233 27.36 11.36 7.86
CA GLU A 233 28.32 11.57 6.77
C GLU A 233 27.80 12.62 5.77
N PHE A 234 26.54 12.52 5.37
CA PHE A 234 25.89 13.45 4.44
C PHE A 234 25.88 14.89 4.98
N ALA A 235 25.57 15.08 6.26
CA ALA A 235 25.58 16.39 6.88
C ALA A 235 26.99 16.99 7.00
N ASN A 236 28.00 16.18 7.32
CA ASN A 236 29.40 16.62 7.39
C ASN A 236 29.96 17.08 6.03
N GLY A 237 29.41 16.60 4.92
CA GLY A 237 29.79 17.03 3.56
C GLY A 237 29.16 18.35 3.12
N ARG A 238 28.09 18.83 3.79
CA ARG A 238 27.32 20.03 3.38
C ARG A 238 27.24 21.13 4.44
N LEU A 239 27.52 20.84 5.70
CA LEU A 239 27.42 21.77 6.83
C LEU A 239 28.73 21.80 7.64
N ASP A 240 29.04 22.94 8.27
CA ASP A 240 30.13 23.05 9.23
C ASP A 240 29.97 22.04 10.39
N ARG A 241 31.00 21.21 10.60
CA ARG A 241 31.03 20.11 11.60
C ARG A 241 30.48 20.50 12.98
N HIS A 242 30.76 21.72 13.44
CA HIS A 242 30.38 22.19 14.78
C HIS A 242 28.88 22.43 14.99
N ARG A 243 28.09 22.66 13.94
CA ARG A 243 26.64 22.89 14.06
C ARG A 243 25.85 21.58 14.10
N PHE A 244 26.44 20.50 13.60
CA PHE A 244 25.81 19.18 13.53
C PHE A 244 26.05 18.34 14.80
N THR A 245 27.19 18.50 15.48
CA THR A 245 27.50 17.81 16.74
C THR A 245 26.46 18.09 17.84
N GLY A 246 25.97 19.33 17.96
CA GLY A 246 24.89 19.66 18.90
C GLY A 246 23.53 19.01 18.58
N ARG A 247 23.27 18.66 17.31
CA ARG A 247 22.06 17.91 16.91
C ARG A 247 22.20 16.42 17.23
N ALA A 248 23.41 15.87 17.11
CA ALA A 248 23.68 14.46 17.39
C ALA A 248 23.57 14.10 18.89
N SER A 249 23.63 15.08 19.80
CA SER A 249 23.42 14.85 21.25
C SER A 249 22.02 14.31 21.57
N PHE A 250 20.98 14.84 20.90
CA PHE A 250 19.61 14.35 21.07
C PHE A 250 19.46 12.93 20.51
N ALA A 251 19.99 12.68 19.32
CA ALA A 251 19.99 11.36 18.70
C ALA A 251 20.72 10.32 19.57
N MET A 252 21.91 10.65 20.10
CA MET A 252 22.67 9.77 20.99
C MET A 252 21.91 9.48 22.29
N THR A 253 21.24 10.50 22.85
CA THR A 253 20.38 10.34 24.02
C THR A 253 19.21 9.39 23.73
N LYS A 254 18.52 9.58 22.61
CA LYS A 254 17.40 8.72 22.21
C LYS A 254 17.83 7.28 21.98
N ALA A 255 18.94 7.06 21.26
CA ALA A 255 19.51 5.74 21.08
C ALA A 255 19.85 5.08 22.42
N ALA A 256 20.41 5.83 23.36
CA ALA A 256 20.77 5.32 24.67
C ALA A 256 19.53 4.90 25.49
N LEU A 257 18.49 5.74 25.52
CA LEU A 257 17.22 5.44 26.21
C LEU A 257 16.49 4.24 25.60
N CYS A 258 16.61 4.03 24.29
CA CYS A 258 15.99 2.93 23.56
C CYS A 258 16.85 1.65 23.50
N GLY A 259 18.00 1.60 24.18
CA GLY A 259 18.83 0.38 24.26
C GLY A 259 19.78 0.15 23.08
N HIS A 260 19.95 1.12 22.18
CA HIS A 260 20.70 0.95 20.93
C HIS A 260 22.20 1.27 21.09
N ALA A 261 22.93 0.34 21.73
CA ALA A 261 24.36 0.50 22.04
C ALA A 261 25.26 0.73 20.80
N GLU A 262 24.92 0.14 19.65
CA GLU A 262 25.70 0.32 18.41
C GLU A 262 25.63 1.77 17.89
N VAL A 263 24.45 2.38 17.92
CA VAL A 263 24.27 3.80 17.53
C VAL A 263 25.05 4.71 18.47
N VAL A 264 24.97 4.45 19.78
CA VAL A 264 25.71 5.20 20.80
C VAL A 264 27.22 5.07 20.60
N ALA A 265 27.71 3.87 20.32
CA ALA A 265 29.12 3.63 20.04
C ALA A 265 29.59 4.39 18.79
N TYR A 266 28.80 4.36 17.70
CA TYR A 266 29.13 5.11 16.49
C TYR A 266 29.17 6.63 16.72
N LEU A 267 28.12 7.20 17.33
CA LEU A 267 28.07 8.64 17.60
C LEU A 267 29.18 9.09 18.54
N GLY A 268 29.56 8.25 19.51
CA GLY A 268 30.69 8.52 20.38
C GLY A 268 32.06 8.46 19.69
N GLN A 269 32.26 7.57 18.71
CA GLN A 269 33.45 7.60 17.85
C GLN A 269 33.56 8.91 17.07
N GLN A 270 32.42 9.51 16.71
CA GLN A 270 32.34 10.80 16.04
C GLN A 270 32.45 12.00 17.01
N ARG A 271 32.89 11.77 18.27
CA ARG A 271 33.03 12.78 19.33
C ARG A 271 31.72 13.52 19.66
N CYS A 272 30.57 12.87 19.46
CA CYS A 272 29.30 13.41 19.93
C CYS A 272 29.11 13.05 21.41
N THR A 273 28.55 13.98 22.19
CA THR A 273 28.26 13.77 23.61
C THR A 273 26.75 13.67 23.82
N PRO A 274 26.27 12.76 24.69
CA PRO A 274 24.86 12.70 25.07
C PRO A 274 24.47 13.93 25.91
N LEU A 275 23.19 14.07 26.23
CA LEU A 275 22.75 15.08 27.21
C LEU A 275 23.21 14.68 28.62
N ASN A 276 23.38 15.68 29.50
CA ASN A 276 23.88 15.43 30.86
C ASN A 276 22.98 14.48 31.68
N SER A 277 21.67 14.46 31.42
CA SER A 277 20.73 13.57 32.10
C SER A 277 20.81 12.11 31.62
N THR A 278 21.32 11.88 30.41
CA THR A 278 21.22 10.58 29.73
C THR A 278 21.83 9.44 30.52
N LEU A 279 22.95 9.67 31.21
CA LEU A 279 23.60 8.62 31.99
C LEU A 279 22.74 8.19 33.18
N LEU A 280 22.10 9.13 33.87
CA LEU A 280 21.18 8.82 34.95
C LEU A 280 19.95 8.08 34.42
N ASP A 281 19.39 8.56 33.31
CA ASP A 281 18.19 7.96 32.70
C ASP A 281 18.46 6.49 32.27
N VAL A 282 19.61 6.21 31.65
CA VAL A 282 19.99 4.84 31.22
C VAL A 282 20.31 3.92 32.40
N VAL A 283 20.82 4.45 33.51
CA VAL A 283 20.98 3.65 34.73
C VAL A 283 19.63 3.16 35.23
N THR A 284 18.57 3.96 35.08
CA THR A 284 17.21 3.54 35.48
C THR A 284 16.60 2.51 34.55
N THR A 285 16.98 2.47 33.26
CA THR A 285 16.49 1.46 32.30
C THR A 285 17.23 0.12 32.40
N GLY A 286 18.42 0.08 33.01
CA GLY A 286 19.18 -1.16 33.25
C GLY A 286 19.95 -1.68 32.03
N GLU A 287 20.10 -0.88 30.97
CA GLU A 287 20.74 -1.29 29.71
C GLU A 287 22.28 -1.32 29.80
N ILE A 288 22.84 -2.43 30.30
CA ILE A 288 24.28 -2.59 30.57
C ILE A 288 25.16 -2.35 29.32
N GLN A 289 24.70 -2.76 28.14
CA GLN A 289 25.46 -2.57 26.90
C GLN A 289 25.58 -1.10 26.52
N VAL A 290 24.49 -0.34 26.70
CA VAL A 290 24.48 1.11 26.47
C VAL A 290 25.36 1.81 27.50
N LEU A 291 25.27 1.46 28.78
CA LEU A 291 26.14 2.03 29.82
C LEU A 291 27.62 1.83 29.51
N ARG A 292 28.00 0.63 29.05
CA ARG A 292 29.37 0.35 28.60
C ARG A 292 29.77 1.20 27.41
N ALA A 293 28.87 1.39 26.44
CA ALA A 293 29.12 2.26 25.29
C ALA A 293 29.34 3.71 25.73
N LEU A 294 28.45 4.27 26.56
CA LEU A 294 28.55 5.63 27.10
C LEU A 294 29.85 5.85 27.89
N CYS A 295 30.20 4.94 28.80
CA CYS A 295 31.43 5.03 29.60
C CYS A 295 32.71 4.92 28.77
N ARG A 296 32.68 4.28 27.60
CA ARG A 296 33.83 4.25 26.67
C ARG A 296 33.99 5.58 25.93
N THR A 297 32.88 6.29 25.70
CA THR A 297 32.86 7.53 24.93
C THR A 297 33.26 8.76 25.76
N THR A 298 33.09 8.73 27.08
CA THR A 298 33.43 9.83 28.01
C THR A 298 34.88 9.80 28.52
N ARG A 299 35.72 8.87 28.03
CA ARG A 299 37.13 8.69 28.47
C ARG A 299 38.17 9.54 27.72
N TYR A 300 37.74 10.56 26.97
CA TYR A 300 38.62 11.49 26.26
C TYR A 300 38.28 12.94 26.57
#